data_AF-A0A1T4ZWV7-F1
#
_entry.id   AF-A0A1T4ZWV7-F1
#
_cell.length_a   1.000
_cell.length_b   1.000
_cell.length_c   1.000
_cell.angle_alpha   90.00
_cell.angle_beta   90.00
_cell.angle_gamma   90.00
#
_symmetry.space_group_name_H-M   'P 1'
#
loop_
_entity.id
_entity.type
_entity.pdbx_description
1 polymer ?
#
loop_
_entity_poly.entity_id
_entity_poly.type
_entity_poly.pdbx_seq_one_letter_code
_entity_poly.pdbx_strand_id
1 'polypeptide(L)'
;MTWLSRLFGQRRTAPPPPRDMRNMNEDWKAGDLARCVAHYFVPGTPEDPHFGDILRVSEVYQGSILGRHALAYGLRFHGKSSPHGWICTAFIKIKPETTADEVEDGIIAKIKRAARKGAGVDA
;
A
#
# COMPACT_ATOMS: atom_id res chain seq x y z
N MET A 1 -26.75 -56.67 2.70
CA MET A 1 -26.59 -55.21 2.58
C MET A 1 -25.31 -54.82 3.30
N THR A 2 -24.36 -54.27 2.55
CA THR A 2 -22.91 -54.41 2.74
C THR A 2 -22.32 -53.48 3.81
N TRP A 3 -21.67 -54.09 4.81
CA TRP A 3 -20.90 -53.47 5.90
C TRP A 3 -19.60 -52.78 5.41
N LEU A 4 -19.23 -52.97 4.14
CA LEU A 4 -17.97 -52.51 3.54
C LEU A 4 -17.95 -51.01 3.14
N SER A 5 -19.10 -50.33 3.07
CA SER A 5 -19.17 -48.91 2.69
C SER A 5 -18.79 -47.93 3.81
N ARG A 6 -18.51 -48.42 5.03
CA ARG A 6 -18.01 -47.59 6.16
C ARG A 6 -16.49 -47.59 6.34
N LEU A 7 -15.76 -48.48 5.68
CA LEU A 7 -14.29 -48.54 5.76
C LEU A 7 -13.58 -47.59 4.76
N PHE A 8 -14.30 -47.14 3.74
CA PHE A 8 -13.84 -46.15 2.76
C PHE A 8 -14.65 -44.86 2.84
N GLY A 9 -15.11 -44.48 4.03
CA GLY A 9 -15.54 -43.11 4.28
C GLY A 9 -14.32 -42.23 4.02
N GLN A 10 -14.17 -41.74 2.79
CA GLN A 10 -13.14 -40.81 2.40
C GLN A 10 -13.11 -39.74 3.47
N ARG A 11 -12.06 -39.77 4.29
CA ARG A 11 -11.72 -38.68 5.20
C ARG A 11 -11.60 -37.50 4.25
N ARG A 12 -12.66 -36.69 4.13
CA ARG A 12 -12.63 -35.43 3.39
C ARG A 12 -11.54 -34.66 4.09
N THR A 13 -10.33 -34.73 3.55
CA THR A 13 -9.18 -33.97 4.02
C THR A 13 -9.65 -32.54 3.95
N ALA A 14 -9.81 -31.92 5.12
CA ALA A 14 -10.17 -30.52 5.19
C ALA A 14 -9.21 -29.75 4.27
N PRO A 15 -9.70 -28.79 3.48
CA PRO A 15 -8.83 -28.01 2.62
C PRO A 15 -7.70 -27.42 3.46
N PRO A 16 -6.48 -27.31 2.91
CA PRO A 16 -5.37 -26.71 3.63
C PRO A 16 -5.78 -25.29 4.08
N PRO A 17 -5.24 -24.78 5.19
CA PRO A 17 -5.49 -23.40 5.59
C PRO A 17 -5.03 -22.43 4.49
N PRO A 18 -5.64 -21.25 4.36
CA PRO A 18 -5.19 -20.22 3.43
C PRO A 18 -3.72 -19.87 3.69
N ARG A 19 -2.97 -19.62 2.61
CA ARG A 19 -1.61 -19.10 2.72
C ARG A 19 -1.65 -17.71 3.38
N ASP A 20 -0.88 -17.54 4.43
CA ASP A 20 -0.73 -16.24 5.06
C ASP A 20 0.22 -15.36 4.26
N MET A 21 -0.29 -14.26 3.72
CA MET A 21 0.45 -13.21 3.01
C MET A 21 0.22 -11.84 3.66
N ARG A 22 -0.14 -11.80 4.94
CA ARG A 22 -0.36 -10.56 5.71
C ARG A 22 0.94 -9.84 6.09
N ASN A 23 2.01 -10.03 5.33
CA ASN A 23 3.21 -9.25 5.50
C ASN A 23 3.02 -7.88 4.84
N MET A 24 2.92 -6.82 5.64
CA MET A 24 2.83 -5.45 5.13
C MET A 24 4.21 -4.98 4.69
N ASN A 25 4.30 -4.35 3.52
CA ASN A 25 5.54 -3.75 3.05
C ASN A 25 5.89 -2.45 3.78
N GLU A 26 4.90 -1.75 4.35
CA GLU A 26 5.04 -0.47 5.07
C GLU A 26 4.00 -0.40 6.20
N ASP A 27 4.13 0.57 7.11
CA ASP A 27 3.21 0.85 8.22
C ASP A 27 1.94 1.61 7.77
N TRP A 28 1.19 1.03 6.83
CA TRP A 28 0.02 1.68 6.25
C TRP A 28 -1.04 2.05 7.29
N LYS A 29 -1.58 3.26 7.14
CA LYS A 29 -2.71 3.78 7.90
C LYS A 29 -3.60 4.67 7.02
N ALA A 30 -4.85 4.85 7.46
CA ALA A 30 -5.73 5.83 6.83
C ALA A 30 -5.08 7.22 6.83
N GLY A 31 -5.21 7.94 5.71
CA GLY A 31 -4.58 9.24 5.48
C GLY A 31 -3.22 9.19 4.78
N ASP A 32 -2.54 8.04 4.74
CA ASP A 32 -1.29 7.90 4.01
C ASP A 32 -1.48 8.13 2.51
N LEU A 33 -0.42 8.61 1.85
CA LEU A 33 -0.35 8.69 0.39
C LEU A 33 0.35 7.45 -0.16
N ALA A 34 -0.27 6.83 -1.16
CA ALA A 34 0.20 5.62 -1.81
C ALA A 34 0.39 5.88 -3.30
N ARG A 35 1.58 5.53 -3.84
CA ARG A 35 1.81 5.49 -5.28
C ARG A 35 1.64 4.07 -5.79
N CYS A 36 0.78 3.86 -6.78
CA CYS A 36 0.62 2.57 -7.44
C CYS A 36 1.89 2.24 -8.25
N VAL A 37 2.42 1.03 -8.06
CA VAL A 37 3.57 0.49 -8.81
C VAL A 37 3.24 -0.78 -9.58
N ALA A 38 1.99 -1.26 -9.50
CA ALA A 38 1.50 -2.35 -10.32
C ALA A 38 1.13 -1.85 -11.73
N HIS A 39 1.50 -2.61 -12.76
CA HIS A 39 1.11 -2.33 -14.14
C HIS A 39 -0.29 -2.81 -14.49
N TYR A 40 -0.79 -3.83 -13.79
CA TYR A 40 -2.12 -4.40 -13.97
C TYR A 40 -2.57 -5.15 -12.71
N PHE A 41 -3.89 -5.33 -12.58
CA PHE A 41 -4.52 -6.17 -11.57
C PHE A 41 -5.31 -7.29 -12.26
N VAL A 42 -5.53 -8.40 -11.57
CA VAL A 42 -6.27 -9.56 -12.11
C VAL A 42 -7.44 -9.86 -11.18
N PRO A 43 -8.69 -9.93 -11.70
CA PRO A 43 -9.09 -9.97 -13.11
C PRO A 43 -9.07 -8.62 -13.86
N GLY A 44 -8.76 -7.50 -13.20
CA GLY A 44 -8.71 -6.19 -13.82
C GLY A 44 -10.10 -5.54 -13.89
N THR A 45 -10.20 -4.28 -13.48
CA THR A 45 -11.44 -3.49 -13.49
C THR A 45 -11.14 -2.04 -13.92
N PRO A 46 -12.11 -1.31 -14.49
CA PRO A 46 -11.96 0.13 -14.77
C PRO A 46 -11.70 0.98 -13.52
N GLU A 47 -11.99 0.45 -12.34
CA GLU A 47 -11.78 1.13 -11.06
C GLU A 47 -10.36 0.94 -10.52
N ASP A 48 -9.56 0.05 -11.12
CA ASP A 48 -8.22 -0.23 -10.62
C ASP A 48 -7.32 1.01 -10.69
N PRO A 49 -6.41 1.19 -9.72
CA PRO A 49 -5.35 2.18 -9.80
C PRO A 49 -4.46 1.93 -11.03
N HIS A 50 -4.14 2.98 -11.79
CA HIS A 50 -3.15 2.89 -12.85
C HIS A 50 -1.75 3.00 -12.28
N PHE A 51 -0.76 2.51 -13.03
CA PHE A 51 0.65 2.70 -12.68
C PHE A 51 0.96 4.19 -12.51
N GLY A 52 1.57 4.57 -11.39
CA GLY A 52 1.91 5.94 -11.07
C GLY A 52 0.81 6.75 -10.38
N ASP A 53 -0.43 6.24 -10.30
CA ASP A 53 -1.50 6.93 -9.57
C ASP A 53 -1.10 7.18 -8.12
N ILE A 54 -1.37 8.40 -7.65
CA ILE A 54 -1.18 8.80 -6.25
C ILE A 54 -2.55 8.88 -5.58
N LEU A 55 -2.76 8.02 -4.61
CA LEU A 55 -4.05 7.84 -3.95
C LEU A 55 -3.91 8.01 -2.43
N ARG A 56 -4.92 8.60 -1.80
CA ARG A 56 -4.99 8.68 -0.34
C ARG A 56 -5.69 7.45 0.22
N VAL A 57 -5.02 6.73 1.11
CA VAL A 57 -5.54 5.56 1.80
C VAL A 57 -6.72 5.97 2.67
N SER A 58 -7.89 5.34 2.48
CA SER A 58 -9.07 5.53 3.33
C SER A 58 -9.15 4.47 4.42
N GLU A 59 -8.73 3.24 4.13
CA GLU A 59 -8.81 2.10 5.04
C GLU A 59 -7.71 1.08 4.73
N VAL A 60 -7.17 0.47 5.78
CA VAL A 60 -6.32 -0.73 5.70
C VAL A 60 -7.16 -1.89 6.21
N TYR A 61 -7.39 -2.90 5.38
CA TYR A 61 -8.24 -4.04 5.72
C TYR A 61 -7.51 -5.37 5.51
N GLN A 62 -7.89 -6.38 6.27
CA GLN A 62 -7.42 -7.76 6.09
C GLN A 62 -8.50 -8.55 5.33
N GLY A 63 -8.13 -9.22 4.25
CA GLY A 63 -9.08 -10.00 3.45
C GLY A 63 -8.45 -11.13 2.65
N SER A 64 -9.31 -11.89 1.96
CA SER A 64 -8.87 -12.89 1.00
C SER A 64 -8.41 -12.25 -0.30
N ILE A 65 -7.40 -12.85 -0.94
CA ILE A 65 -6.95 -12.44 -2.27
C ILE A 65 -7.86 -13.11 -3.31
N LEU A 66 -8.45 -12.31 -4.20
CA LEU A 66 -9.27 -12.84 -5.28
C LEU A 66 -8.45 -13.81 -6.15
N GLY A 67 -9.01 -14.99 -6.42
CA GLY A 67 -8.36 -16.03 -7.23
C GLY A 67 -7.21 -16.78 -6.55
N ARG A 68 -6.93 -16.54 -5.26
CA ARG A 68 -5.90 -17.27 -4.49
C ARG A 68 -6.45 -17.71 -3.13
N HIS A 69 -6.08 -18.91 -2.69
CA HIS A 69 -6.35 -19.39 -1.33
C HIS A 69 -5.36 -18.75 -0.33
N ALA A 70 -5.43 -17.43 -0.18
CA ALA A 70 -4.49 -16.64 0.60
C ALA A 70 -5.17 -15.44 1.28
N LEU A 71 -4.60 -15.00 2.41
CA LEU A 71 -4.99 -13.80 3.16
C LEU A 71 -3.92 -12.73 3.03
N ALA A 72 -4.31 -11.47 2.83
CA ALA A 72 -3.38 -10.34 2.76
C ALA A 72 -4.00 -9.06 3.34
N TYR A 73 -3.16 -8.06 3.52
CA TYR A 73 -3.61 -6.69 3.74
C TYR A 73 -3.84 -5.99 2.40
N GLY A 74 -5.00 -5.35 2.30
CA GLY A 74 -5.36 -4.50 1.17
C GLY A 74 -5.58 -3.06 1.62
N LEU A 75 -5.45 -2.16 0.66
CA LEU A 75 -5.68 -0.74 0.81
C LEU A 75 -6.95 -0.37 0.05
N ARG A 76 -7.82 0.43 0.68
CA ARG A 76 -8.88 1.16 0.00
C ARG A 76 -8.49 2.62 -0.10
N PHE A 77 -9.04 3.32 -1.10
CA PHE A 77 -8.66 4.69 -1.40
C PHE A 77 -9.88 5.61 -1.47
N HIS A 78 -9.69 6.87 -1.08
CA HIS A 78 -10.70 7.90 -1.30
C HIS A 78 -10.99 8.07 -2.80
N GLY A 79 -12.26 8.28 -3.16
CA GLY A 79 -12.70 8.47 -4.54
C GLY A 79 -12.80 7.19 -5.38
N LYS A 80 -12.40 6.03 -4.83
CA LYS A 80 -12.65 4.73 -5.46
C LYS A 80 -13.95 4.14 -4.90
N SER A 81 -14.92 3.87 -5.78
CA SER A 81 -16.22 3.28 -5.46
C SER A 81 -16.15 1.79 -5.13
N SER A 82 -15.04 1.14 -5.45
CA SER A 82 -14.96 -0.30 -5.36
C SER A 82 -15.09 -0.82 -3.93
N PRO A 83 -15.89 -1.89 -3.69
CA PRO A 83 -16.00 -2.50 -2.38
C PRO A 83 -14.76 -3.35 -2.03
N HIS A 84 -13.92 -3.70 -3.01
CA HIS A 84 -12.67 -4.40 -2.76
C HIS A 84 -11.53 -3.40 -2.51
N GLY A 85 -10.42 -3.86 -1.94
CA GLY A 85 -9.20 -3.09 -1.96
C GLY A 85 -8.07 -3.85 -2.62
N TRP A 86 -6.98 -3.13 -2.84
CA TRP A 86 -5.85 -3.60 -3.63
C TRP A 86 -4.71 -4.00 -2.69
N ILE A 87 -4.02 -5.10 -2.99
CA ILE A 87 -2.97 -5.63 -2.12
C ILE A 87 -1.90 -4.57 -1.83
N CYS A 88 -1.54 -4.37 -0.56
CA CYS A 88 -0.65 -3.28 -0.14
C CYS A 88 0.74 -3.30 -0.82
N THR A 89 1.22 -4.49 -1.21
CA THR A 89 2.49 -4.66 -1.93
C THR A 89 2.47 -4.10 -3.36
N ALA A 90 1.32 -3.72 -3.90
CA ALA A 90 1.19 -3.04 -5.19
C ALA A 90 1.46 -1.52 -5.10
N PHE A 91 1.76 -1.01 -3.91
CA PHE A 91 1.93 0.41 -3.63
C PHE A 91 3.21 0.70 -2.86
N ILE A 92 3.74 1.91 -3.05
CA ILE A 92 4.82 2.47 -2.25
C ILE A 92 4.27 3.68 -1.48
N LYS A 93 4.59 3.76 -0.19
CA LYS A 93 4.18 4.88 0.67
C LYS A 93 4.96 6.13 0.29
N ILE A 94 4.24 7.18 -0.09
CA ILE A 94 4.84 8.50 -0.29
C ILE A 94 4.96 9.13 1.10
N LYS A 95 6.20 9.19 1.60
CA LYS A 95 6.52 10.03 2.75
C LYS A 95 6.54 11.46 2.22
N PRO A 96 5.77 12.40 2.79
CA PRO A 96 6.03 13.80 2.49
C PRO A 96 7.51 14.01 2.77
N GLU A 97 8.28 14.36 1.73
CA GLU A 97 9.61 14.90 1.97
C GLU A 97 9.37 16.03 2.96
N THR A 98 10.09 16.00 4.08
CA THR A 98 10.09 17.13 4.99
C THR A 98 10.23 18.39 4.13
N THR A 99 9.45 19.43 4.40
CA THR A 99 9.64 20.85 4.00
C THR A 99 8.44 21.54 3.32
N ALA A 100 7.81 22.44 4.08
CA ALA A 100 7.80 23.85 3.69
C ALA A 100 8.82 24.59 4.59
N ASP A 101 8.78 24.29 5.89
CA ASP A 101 9.59 24.98 6.92
C ASP A 101 11.11 24.75 6.78
N GLU A 102 11.61 23.53 6.56
CA GLU A 102 13.07 23.33 6.47
C GLU A 102 13.69 23.82 5.14
N VAL A 103 12.87 24.00 4.08
CA VAL A 103 13.31 24.60 2.81
C VAL A 103 13.36 26.11 2.98
N GLU A 104 12.38 26.70 3.67
CA GLU A 104 12.37 28.12 4.01
C GLU A 104 13.58 28.48 4.88
N ASP A 105 13.89 27.68 5.91
CA ASP A 105 15.08 27.87 6.75
C ASP A 105 16.39 27.71 5.95
N GLY A 106 16.46 26.73 5.07
CA GLY A 106 17.61 26.52 4.18
C GLY A 106 17.82 27.68 3.19
N ILE A 107 16.74 28.22 2.62
CA ILE A 107 16.76 29.35 1.68
C ILE A 107 17.11 30.64 2.43
N ILE A 108 16.51 30.91 3.59
CA ILE A 108 16.82 32.08 4.43
C ILE A 108 18.29 32.05 4.88
N ALA A 109 18.81 30.89 5.28
CA ALA A 109 20.22 30.74 5.63
C ALA A 109 21.15 31.04 4.44
N LYS A 110 20.77 30.60 3.24
CA LYS A 110 21.55 30.84 2.01
C LYS A 110 21.53 32.31 1.59
N ILE A 111 20.38 32.98 1.70
CA ILE A 111 20.23 34.43 1.45
C ILE A 111 21.05 35.24 2.45
N LYS A 112 20.97 34.94 3.76
CA LYS A 112 21.78 35.60 4.79
C LYS A 112 23.28 35.46 4.55
N ARG A 113 23.74 34.27 4.14
CA ARG A 113 25.15 34.02 3.81
C ARG A 113 25.59 34.79 2.56
N ALA A 114 24.75 34.87 1.53
CA ALA A 114 25.04 35.64 0.32
C ALA A 114 25.06 37.16 0.59
N ALA A 115 24.14 37.66 1.43
CA ALA A 115 24.10 39.05 1.84
C ALA A 115 25.35 39.46 2.64
N ARG A 116 25.85 38.60 3.53
CA ARG A 116 27.13 38.85 4.25
C ARG A 116 28.32 38.89 3.30
N LYS A 117 28.37 37.99 2.32
CA LYS A 117 29.47 37.92 1.33
C LYS A 117 29.45 39.09 0.34
N GLY A 118 28.29 39.62 0.00
CA GLY A 118 28.14 40.80 -0.87
C GLY A 118 28.37 42.14 -0.17
N ALA A 119 28.22 42.20 1.16
CA ALA A 119 28.35 43.42 1.94
C ALA A 119 29.80 43.78 2.32
N GLY A 120 30.80 42.94 1.98
CA GLY A 120 32.21 43.22 2.32
C GLY A 120 32.45 43.39 3.82
N VAL A 121 31.67 42.71 4.67
CA VAL A 121 31.89 42.68 6.12
C VAL A 121 32.67 41.41 6.45
N ASP A 122 33.90 41.35 5.95
CA ASP A 122 34.99 40.65 6.63
C ASP A 122 35.90 41.76 7.17
N ALA A 123 35.78 42.01 8.47
CA ALA A 123 36.79 42.67 9.28
C ALA A 123 37.28 41.65 10.32
#